data_AF-A0A933QD33-F1
#
_entry.id   AF-A0A933QD33-F1
#
_cell.length_a   1.000
_cell.length_b   1.000
_cell.length_c   1.000
_cell.angle_alpha   90.00
_cell.angle_beta   90.00
_cell.angle_gamma   90.00
#
_symmetry.space_group_name_H-M   'P 1'
#
loop_
_entity.id
_entity.type
_entity.pdbx_description
1 polymer ?
#
loop_
_entity_poly.entity_id
_entity_poly.type
_entity_poly.pdbx_seq_one_letter_code
_entity_poly.pdbx_strand_id
1 'polypeptide(L)'
;MRTTPIPAPHADLVFLSKQDLHSLADGLILEDRRSIDRCVDFVISETKGLWHGRARAMMCRRLKHCALGRKQRTQLVKAISERLASGAFSEQFKDQLRLAMHLDMETTVAAANKALKSNRSHAIRYAQWVLSHENL
;
A
#
# COMPACT_ATOMS: atom_id res chain seq x y z
N MET A 1 -3.00 18.03 -35.04
CA MET A 1 -2.64 16.71 -34.47
C MET A 1 -3.22 16.65 -33.06
N ARG A 2 -4.11 15.69 -32.75
CA ARG A 2 -4.60 15.48 -31.38
C ARG A 2 -3.56 14.62 -30.66
N THR A 3 -2.83 15.19 -29.71
CA THR A 3 -1.98 14.44 -28.79
C THR A 3 -2.89 13.58 -27.91
N THR A 4 -2.86 12.26 -28.11
CA THR A 4 -3.46 11.32 -27.16
C THR A 4 -2.75 11.52 -25.81
N PRO A 5 -3.48 11.79 -24.72
CA PRO A 5 -2.86 11.92 -23.41
C PRO A 5 -2.16 10.60 -23.06
N ILE A 6 -0.90 10.69 -22.65
CA ILE A 6 -0.17 9.55 -22.08
C ILE A 6 -1.00 9.10 -20.86
N PRO A 7 -1.45 7.83 -20.80
CA PRO A 7 -2.19 7.34 -19.66
C PRO A 7 -1.36 7.55 -18.40
N ALA A 8 -1.99 8.04 -17.33
CA ALA A 8 -1.34 8.10 -16.04
C ALA A 8 -0.79 6.69 -15.69
N PRO A 9 0.37 6.58 -15.02
CA PRO A 9 0.90 5.29 -14.60
C PRO A 9 -0.20 4.47 -13.90
N HIS A 10 -0.37 3.22 -14.34
CA HIS A 10 -1.33 2.27 -13.78
C HIS A 10 -2.82 2.66 -13.92
N ALA A 11 -3.18 3.50 -14.91
CA ALA A 11 -4.56 3.89 -15.17
C ALA A 11 -5.51 2.69 -15.37
N ASP A 12 -4.99 1.56 -15.87
CA ASP A 12 -5.77 0.35 -16.08
C ASP A 12 -6.19 -0.33 -14.76
N LEU A 13 -5.44 -0.13 -13.67
CA LEU A 13 -5.75 -0.69 -12.36
C LEU A 13 -7.04 -0.14 -11.75
N VAL A 14 -7.55 1.00 -12.26
CA VAL A 14 -8.82 1.60 -11.82
C VAL A 14 -10.01 0.72 -12.22
N PHE A 15 -9.88 -0.04 -13.30
CA PHE A 15 -10.96 -0.81 -13.91
C PHE A 15 -10.99 -2.27 -13.48
N LEU A 16 -10.14 -2.68 -12.53
CA LEU A 16 -10.11 -4.06 -12.04
C LEU A 16 -11.41 -4.40 -11.32
N SER A 17 -12.08 -5.44 -11.78
CA SER A 17 -13.24 -6.00 -11.11
C SER A 17 -12.83 -6.70 -9.81
N LYS A 18 -13.83 -7.04 -8.99
CA LYS A 18 -13.60 -7.89 -7.80
C LYS A 18 -12.87 -9.19 -8.18
N GLN A 19 -13.25 -9.83 -9.29
CA GLN A 19 -12.65 -11.09 -9.72
C GLN A 19 -11.18 -10.89 -10.11
N ASP A 20 -10.86 -9.83 -10.84
CA ASP A 20 -9.48 -9.51 -11.22
C ASP A 20 -8.59 -9.27 -9.98
N LEU A 21 -9.12 -8.55 -8.99
CA LEU A 21 -8.42 -8.28 -7.72
C LEU A 21 -8.15 -9.56 -6.92
N HIS A 22 -9.08 -10.52 -6.94
CA HIS A 22 -8.88 -11.83 -6.31
C HIS A 22 -7.82 -12.65 -7.06
N SER A 23 -7.96 -12.79 -8.39
CA SER A 23 -6.98 -13.51 -9.22
C SER A 23 -5.57 -12.94 -9.06
N LEU A 24 -5.45 -11.60 -9.04
CA LEU A 24 -4.18 -10.93 -8.84
C LEU A 24 -3.57 -11.24 -7.46
N ALA A 25 -4.38 -11.22 -6.40
CA ALA A 25 -3.92 -11.57 -5.07
C ALA A 25 -3.58 -13.06 -4.93
N ASP A 26 -4.28 -13.96 -5.63
CA ASP A 26 -4.03 -15.41 -5.57
C ASP A 26 -2.71 -15.78 -6.23
N GLY A 27 -2.28 -15.03 -7.25
CA GLY A 27 -0.94 -15.15 -7.82
C GLY A 27 0.20 -14.89 -6.81
N LEU A 28 -0.05 -14.15 -5.72
CA LEU A 28 0.93 -13.99 -4.63
C LEU A 28 1.15 -15.30 -3.84
N ILE A 29 0.14 -16.16 -3.74
CA ILE A 29 0.23 -17.45 -3.06
C ILE A 29 1.09 -18.41 -3.90
N LEU A 30 0.96 -18.31 -5.23
CA LEU A 30 1.72 -19.11 -6.19
C LEU A 30 3.13 -18.54 -6.46
N GLU A 31 3.51 -17.45 -5.77
CA GLU A 31 4.75 -16.72 -5.97
C GLU A 31 5.00 -16.31 -7.44
N ASP A 32 3.93 -16.08 -8.21
CA ASP A 32 4.07 -15.65 -9.60
C ASP A 32 4.68 -14.24 -9.63
N ARG A 33 5.84 -14.12 -10.28
CA ARG A 33 6.60 -12.87 -10.33
C ARG A 33 5.81 -11.73 -10.94
N ARG A 34 5.01 -12.00 -11.98
CA ARG A 34 4.19 -10.96 -12.64
C ARG A 34 3.08 -10.50 -11.72
N SER A 35 2.40 -11.42 -11.02
CA SER A 35 1.42 -11.08 -10.00
C SER A 35 2.02 -10.29 -8.84
N ILE A 36 3.24 -10.62 -8.39
CA ILE A 36 3.94 -9.84 -7.37
C ILE A 36 4.18 -8.41 -7.84
N ASP A 37 4.80 -8.23 -9.00
CA ASP A 37 5.07 -6.90 -9.57
C ASP A 37 3.78 -6.09 -9.70
N ARG A 38 2.71 -6.73 -10.18
CA ARG A 38 1.42 -6.08 -10.39
C ARG A 38 0.66 -5.77 -9.10
N CYS A 39 0.79 -6.60 -8.07
CA CYS A 39 0.28 -6.30 -6.73
C CYS A 39 1.02 -5.12 -6.10
N VAL A 40 2.34 -5.05 -6.28
CA VAL A 40 3.15 -3.92 -5.81
C VAL A 40 2.67 -2.62 -6.48
N ASP A 41 2.54 -2.62 -7.80
CA ASP A 41 1.95 -1.50 -8.55
C ASP A 41 0.57 -1.10 -8.00
N PHE A 42 -0.30 -2.08 -7.75
CA PHE A 42 -1.64 -1.83 -7.21
C PHE A 42 -1.60 -1.18 -5.84
N VAL A 43 -0.78 -1.70 -4.91
CA VAL A 43 -0.63 -1.13 -3.57
C VAL A 43 -0.02 0.28 -3.62
N ILE A 44 0.85 0.59 -4.57
CA ILE A 44 1.46 1.93 -4.72
C ILE A 44 0.52 2.91 -5.42
N SER A 45 -0.33 2.46 -6.34
CA SER A 45 -1.31 3.33 -7.02
C SER A 45 -2.32 3.93 -6.04
N GLU A 46 -3.00 5.04 -6.36
CA GLU A 46 -4.07 5.62 -5.52
C GLU A 46 -5.49 5.34 -6.05
N THR A 47 -5.72 4.14 -6.57
CA THR A 47 -7.01 3.76 -7.16
C THR A 47 -8.11 3.60 -6.10
N LYS A 48 -9.31 4.12 -6.41
CA LYS A 48 -10.48 4.19 -5.49
C LYS A 48 -11.72 3.40 -5.97
N GLY A 49 -11.52 2.33 -6.73
CA GLY A 49 -12.62 1.48 -7.19
C GLY A 49 -13.28 0.69 -6.07
N LEU A 50 -14.49 0.17 -6.34
CA LEU A 50 -15.18 -0.74 -5.42
C LEU A 50 -14.27 -1.93 -5.11
N TRP A 51 -14.23 -2.39 -3.86
CA TRP A 51 -13.31 -3.44 -3.37
C TRP A 51 -11.81 -3.10 -3.29
N HIS A 52 -11.33 -1.97 -3.82
CA HIS A 52 -9.87 -1.70 -3.87
C HIS A 52 -9.24 -1.63 -2.48
N GLY A 53 -9.91 -1.05 -1.49
CA GLY A 53 -9.42 -1.04 -0.10
C GLY A 53 -9.24 -2.45 0.46
N ARG A 54 -10.22 -3.33 0.24
CA ARG A 54 -10.19 -4.73 0.69
C ARG A 54 -9.12 -5.52 -0.05
N ALA A 55 -8.96 -5.28 -1.35
CA ALA A 55 -7.92 -5.90 -2.16
C ALA A 55 -6.52 -5.48 -1.69
N ARG A 56 -6.28 -4.19 -1.41
CA ARG A 56 -5.01 -3.71 -0.84
C ARG A 56 -4.70 -4.39 0.48
N ALA A 57 -5.68 -4.47 1.39
CA ALA A 57 -5.52 -5.15 2.67
C ALA A 57 -5.15 -6.64 2.48
N MET A 58 -5.86 -7.34 1.58
CA MET A 58 -5.58 -8.73 1.24
C MET A 58 -4.18 -8.91 0.64
N MET A 59 -3.81 -8.11 -0.35
CA MET A 59 -2.50 -8.15 -0.98
C MET A 59 -1.38 -7.84 0.02
N CYS A 60 -1.54 -6.86 0.90
CA CYS A 60 -0.52 -6.53 1.90
C CYS A 60 -0.27 -7.68 2.88
N ARG A 61 -1.32 -8.39 3.30
CA ARG A 61 -1.19 -9.58 4.15
C ARG A 61 -0.43 -10.72 3.48
N ARG A 62 -0.50 -10.83 2.15
CA ARG A 62 0.19 -11.86 1.36
C ARG A 62 1.60 -11.44 0.96
N LEU A 63 1.78 -10.20 0.51
CA LEU A 63 3.06 -9.61 0.10
C LEU A 63 4.15 -9.71 1.17
N LYS A 64 3.79 -9.70 2.47
CA LYS A 64 4.75 -9.89 3.56
C LYS A 64 5.48 -11.24 3.51
N HIS A 65 4.93 -12.24 2.81
CA HIS A 65 5.50 -13.56 2.65
C HIS A 65 6.24 -13.74 1.31
N CYS A 66 6.13 -12.78 0.39
CA CYS A 66 6.77 -12.87 -0.92
C CYS A 66 8.24 -12.39 -0.86
N ALA A 67 9.08 -12.95 -1.73
CA ALA A 67 10.44 -12.47 -1.94
C ALA A 67 10.44 -11.13 -2.69
N LEU A 68 10.40 -10.02 -1.95
CA LEU A 68 10.41 -8.67 -2.51
C LEU A 68 11.84 -8.15 -2.67
N GLY A 69 12.15 -7.66 -3.87
CA GLY A 69 13.42 -6.99 -4.16
C GLY A 69 13.52 -5.62 -3.47
N ARG A 70 14.74 -5.12 -3.27
CA ARG A 70 15.01 -3.84 -2.58
C ARG A 70 14.16 -2.69 -3.14
N LYS A 71 14.07 -2.58 -4.48
CA LYS A 71 13.28 -1.53 -5.15
C LYS A 71 11.79 -1.58 -4.76
N GLN A 72 11.16 -2.75 -4.82
CA GLN A 72 9.75 -2.93 -4.46
C GLN A 72 9.51 -2.59 -3.00
N ARG A 73 10.38 -3.05 -2.09
CA ARG A 73 10.30 -2.74 -0.65
C ARG A 73 10.33 -1.24 -0.40
N THR A 74 11.32 -0.55 -0.98
CA THR A 74 11.45 0.91 -0.86
C THR A 74 10.22 1.64 -1.41
N GLN A 75 9.70 1.23 -2.57
CA GLN A 75 8.52 1.87 -3.16
C GLN A 75 7.26 1.68 -2.31
N LEU A 76 7.04 0.48 -1.78
CA LEU A 76 5.91 0.19 -0.88
C LEU A 76 5.97 1.02 0.40
N VAL A 77 7.12 0.99 1.09
CA VAL A 77 7.31 1.72 2.34
C VAL A 77 7.13 3.22 2.11
N LYS A 78 7.70 3.77 1.04
CA LYS A 78 7.53 5.19 0.67
C LYS A 78 6.05 5.53 0.46
N ALA A 79 5.35 4.79 -0.40
CA ALA A 79 3.96 5.09 -0.73
C ALA A 79 3.03 5.00 0.49
N ILE A 80 3.23 3.99 1.35
CA ILE A 80 2.43 3.80 2.57
C ILE A 80 2.76 4.91 3.58
N SER A 81 4.04 5.23 3.77
CA SER A 81 4.46 6.30 4.68
C SER A 81 3.94 7.68 4.26
N GLU A 82 3.95 7.99 2.96
CA GLU A 82 3.40 9.23 2.41
C GLU A 82 1.89 9.34 2.63
N ARG A 83 1.15 8.24 2.48
CA ARG A 83 -0.29 8.20 2.81
C ARG A 83 -0.52 8.44 4.30
N LEU A 84 0.26 7.83 5.18
CA LEU A 84 0.15 8.06 6.62
C LEU A 84 0.36 9.55 6.95
N ALA A 85 1.46 10.12 6.46
CA ALA A 85 1.81 11.53 6.70
C ALA A 85 0.78 12.50 6.13
N SER A 86 0.24 12.21 4.94
CA SER A 86 -0.79 13.04 4.31
C SER A 86 -2.21 12.76 4.82
N GLY A 87 -2.45 11.69 5.58
CA GLY A 87 -3.80 11.25 5.95
C GLY A 87 -4.67 10.81 4.77
N ALA A 88 -4.09 10.61 3.58
CA ALA A 88 -4.80 10.26 2.35
C ALA A 88 -5.03 8.73 2.24
N PHE A 89 -5.80 8.17 3.18
CA PHE A 89 -6.13 6.75 3.24
C PHE A 89 -7.54 6.50 3.78
N SER A 90 -8.06 5.30 3.55
CA SER A 90 -9.37 4.84 4.02
C SER A 90 -9.26 3.89 5.22
N GLU A 91 -10.40 3.51 5.83
CA GLU A 91 -10.49 2.76 7.09
C GLU A 91 -9.87 1.34 7.12
N GLN A 92 -9.19 0.89 6.07
CA GLN A 92 -8.54 -0.43 5.97
C GLN A 92 -7.01 -0.33 5.82
N PHE A 93 -6.44 0.77 6.34
CA PHE A 93 -5.03 1.10 6.13
C PHE A 93 -4.06 0.34 7.05
N LYS A 94 -4.54 -0.30 8.13
CA LYS A 94 -3.67 -1.00 9.08
C LYS A 94 -2.87 -2.15 8.45
N ASP A 95 -3.45 -2.87 7.49
CA ASP A 95 -2.72 -3.96 6.82
C ASP A 95 -1.59 -3.44 5.93
N GLN A 96 -1.74 -2.24 5.36
CA GLN A 96 -0.65 -1.56 4.67
C GLN A 96 0.45 -1.16 5.66
N LEU A 97 0.09 -0.58 6.81
CA LEU A 97 1.08 -0.23 7.84
C LEU A 97 1.81 -1.44 8.41
N ARG A 98 1.12 -2.57 8.61
CA ARG A 98 1.77 -3.84 9.01
C ARG A 98 2.82 -4.28 7.99
N LEU A 99 2.50 -4.19 6.70
CA LEU A 99 3.47 -4.47 5.65
C LEU A 99 4.65 -3.49 5.73
N ALA A 100 4.39 -2.19 5.83
CA ALA A 100 5.46 -1.18 5.90
C ALA A 100 6.40 -1.43 7.10
N MET A 101 5.86 -1.63 8.31
CA MET A 101 6.64 -1.95 9.51
C MET A 101 7.46 -3.24 9.35
N HIS A 102 6.88 -4.27 8.71
CA HIS A 102 7.60 -5.51 8.43
C HIS A 102 8.75 -5.32 7.44
N LEU A 103 8.57 -4.44 6.45
CA LEU A 103 9.57 -4.20 5.42
C LEU A 103 10.69 -3.25 5.88
N ASP A 104 10.33 -2.24 6.67
CA ASP A 104 11.22 -1.19 7.20
C ASP A 104 10.52 -0.47 8.38
N MET A 105 10.84 -0.91 9.60
CA MET A 105 10.27 -0.34 10.82
C MET A 105 10.73 1.10 11.03
N GLU A 106 12.01 1.39 10.85
CA GLU A 106 12.63 2.69 11.12
C GLU A 106 11.98 3.80 10.28
N THR A 107 11.87 3.59 8.96
CA THR A 107 11.22 4.55 8.07
C THR A 107 9.75 4.74 8.42
N THR A 108 9.06 3.65 8.79
CA THR A 108 7.62 3.70 9.14
C THR A 108 7.38 4.46 10.45
N VAL A 109 8.24 4.28 11.45
CA VAL A 109 8.23 5.04 12.72
C VAL A 109 8.50 6.53 12.48
N ALA A 110 9.49 6.87 11.64
CA ALA A 110 9.76 8.26 11.29
C ALA A 110 8.53 8.94 10.64
N ALA A 111 7.84 8.23 9.75
CA ALA A 111 6.60 8.71 9.14
C ALA A 111 5.46 8.88 10.16
N ALA A 112 5.32 7.94 11.11
CA ALA A 112 4.35 8.04 12.20
C ALA A 112 4.61 9.26 13.10
N ASN A 113 5.86 9.49 13.51
CA ASN A 113 6.25 10.67 14.28
C ASN A 113 5.90 11.99 13.55
N LYS A 114 6.05 12.04 12.22
CA LYS A 114 5.60 13.17 11.42
C LYS A 114 4.07 13.30 11.41
N ALA A 115 3.35 12.20 11.27
CA ALA A 115 1.89 12.16 11.22
C ALA A 115 1.22 12.54 12.56
N LEU A 116 1.90 12.41 13.71
CA LEU A 116 1.42 12.94 14.99
C LEU A 116 1.18 14.46 14.97
N LYS A 117 1.91 15.19 14.12
CA LYS A 117 1.76 16.65 13.95
C LYS A 117 0.66 17.03 12.95
N SER A 118 -0.08 16.05 12.43
CA SER A 118 -1.17 16.27 11.48
C SER A 118 -2.37 16.94 12.14
N ASN A 119 -3.15 17.71 11.37
CA ASN A 119 -4.45 18.22 11.82
C ASN A 119 -5.59 17.19 11.63
N ARG A 120 -5.29 16.00 11.08
CA ARG A 120 -6.28 14.95 10.81
C ARG A 120 -6.27 13.91 11.94
N SER A 121 -7.36 13.87 12.72
CA SER A 121 -7.49 12.96 13.87
C SER A 121 -7.28 11.48 13.52
N HIS A 122 -7.70 11.02 12.34
CA HIS A 122 -7.45 9.65 11.90
C HIS A 122 -5.98 9.37 11.61
N ALA A 123 -5.24 10.33 11.03
CA ALA A 123 -3.81 10.18 10.80
C ALA A 123 -3.05 10.06 12.14
N ILE A 124 -3.40 10.89 13.12
CA ILE A 124 -2.83 10.82 14.48
C ILE A 124 -3.11 9.46 15.12
N ARG A 125 -4.36 8.97 15.09
CA ARG A 125 -4.73 7.66 15.66
C ARG A 125 -3.92 6.52 15.05
N TYR A 126 -3.71 6.55 13.73
CA TYR A 126 -2.94 5.52 13.04
C TYR A 126 -1.44 5.64 13.31
N ALA A 127 -0.92 6.86 13.45
CA ALA A 127 0.46 7.10 13.87
C ALA A 127 0.73 6.57 15.28
N GLN A 128 -0.13 6.88 16.24
CA GLN A 128 -0.07 6.33 17.60
C GLN A 128 -0.11 4.80 17.60
N TRP A 129 -0.96 4.22 16.74
CA TRP A 129 -1.01 2.77 16.58
C TRP A 129 0.30 2.19 16.02
N VAL A 130 0.99 2.86 15.08
CA VAL A 130 2.33 2.41 14.63
C VAL A 130 3.33 2.47 15.77
N LEU A 131 3.40 3.60 16.47
CA LEU A 131 4.38 3.82 17.55
C LEU A 131 4.18 2.86 18.73
N SER A 132 2.95 2.39 18.97
CA SER A 132 2.71 1.35 19.98
C SER A 132 3.29 -0.02 19.61
N HIS A 133 3.79 -0.22 18.39
CA HIS A 133 4.42 -1.47 17.91
C HIS A 133 5.95 -1.34 17.74
N GLU A 134 6.54 -0.19 18.04
CA GLU A 134 8.00 0.04 17.92
C GLU A 134 8.83 -0.83 18.91
N ASN A 135 8.21 -1.27 20.01
CA ASN A 135 8.84 -2.06 21.07
C ASN A 135 8.57 -3.58 20.99
N LEU A 136 8.13 -4.10 19.84
CA LEU A 136 7.88 -5.53 19.60
C LEU A 136 8.96 -6.12 18.67
#